data_AF-A0A0M0BMR1-F1
#
_entry.id   AF-A0A0M0BMR1-F1
#
_cell.length_a   1.000
_cell.length_b   1.000
_cell.length_c   1.000
_cell.angle_alpha   90.00
_cell.angle_beta   90.00
_cell.angle_gamma   90.00
#
_symmetry.space_group_name_H-M   'P 1'
#
loop_
_entity.id
_entity.type
_entity.pdbx_description
1 polymer ?
#
loop_
_entity_poly.entity_id
_entity_poly.type
_entity_poly.pdbx_seq_one_letter_code
_entity_poly.pdbx_strand_id
1 'polypeptide(L)'
;MHQVGQCYLSVASAVSHPALLKAVSEIIEVGSQGYPYTTVLTGIESGSPKLIEALMPGKAWPFKPLAWPEVVEQGFGLLNDNHWVPTGMLILGLPEEREEDVYETISLVERLKPYKSAFVPFLFKATSALRQEQSFHIRDVMSYHLELMKAVFDHNAYWGNRLITEHAGTSSLTRWLPPMASPIISWSVDRAYRKLFKEINARASRMT
;
A
#
# COMPACT_ATOMS: atom_id res chain seq x y z
N MET A 1 -19.78 11.19 17.92
CA MET A 1 -18.39 11.15 17.41
C MET A 1 -18.48 10.92 15.91
N HIS A 2 -18.08 11.88 15.09
CA HIS A 2 -18.14 11.75 13.63
C HIS A 2 -16.77 11.26 13.14
N GLN A 3 -16.68 9.96 12.82
CA GLN A 3 -15.48 9.41 12.20
C GLN A 3 -15.49 9.71 10.70
N VAL A 4 -14.34 10.09 10.15
CA VAL A 4 -14.18 10.26 8.71
C VAL A 4 -13.92 8.89 8.10
N GLY A 5 -14.75 8.51 7.12
CA GLY A 5 -14.63 7.26 6.36
C GLY A 5 -13.43 7.26 5.40
N GLN A 6 -13.41 6.29 4.48
CA GLN A 6 -12.32 6.17 3.50
C GLN A 6 -12.13 7.48 2.72
N CYS A 7 -10.95 8.06 2.87
CA CYS A 7 -10.52 9.25 2.14
C CYS A 7 -9.44 8.89 1.12
N TYR A 8 -9.36 9.67 0.05
CA TYR A 8 -8.26 9.64 -0.89
C TYR A 8 -7.32 10.79 -0.57
N LEU A 9 -6.02 10.50 -0.52
CA LEU A 9 -4.99 11.48 -0.24
C LEU A 9 -3.88 11.39 -1.28
N SER A 10 -3.41 12.55 -1.71
CA SER A 10 -2.17 12.66 -2.47
C SER A 10 -0.99 12.79 -1.50
N VAL A 11 -0.04 11.84 -1.57
CA VAL A 11 1.15 11.86 -0.73
C VAL A 11 1.99 13.12 -0.98
N ALA A 12 2.15 13.57 -2.22
CA ALA A 12 2.87 14.82 -2.52
C ALA A 12 2.22 16.04 -1.82
N SER A 13 0.89 16.07 -1.70
CA SER A 13 0.19 17.13 -0.98
C SER A 13 0.43 17.06 0.52
N ALA A 14 0.43 15.87 1.11
CA ALA A 14 0.76 15.69 2.53
C ALA A 14 2.20 16.13 2.83
N VAL A 15 3.16 15.74 2.00
CA VAL A 15 4.58 16.10 2.16
C VAL A 15 4.81 17.60 1.97
N SER A 16 4.14 18.24 1.01
CA SER A 16 4.28 19.68 0.78
C SER A 16 3.60 20.54 1.85
N HIS A 17 2.55 20.02 2.52
CA HIS A 17 1.78 20.76 3.53
C HIS A 17 1.57 19.92 4.81
N PRO A 18 2.64 19.57 5.55
CA PRO A 18 2.53 18.70 6.72
C PRO A 18 1.69 19.31 7.85
N ALA A 19 1.69 20.65 7.98
CA ALA A 19 0.87 21.35 8.97
C ALA A 19 -0.64 21.16 8.71
N LEU A 20 -1.06 21.04 7.44
CA LEU A 20 -2.45 20.80 7.10
C LEU A 20 -2.86 19.38 7.52
N LEU A 21 -2.03 18.37 7.25
CA LEU A 21 -2.30 17.01 7.70
C LEU A 21 -2.45 16.94 9.24
N LYS A 22 -1.57 17.62 9.96
CA LYS A 22 -1.65 17.71 11.43
C LYS A 22 -2.96 18.38 11.88
N ALA A 23 -3.31 19.52 11.30
CA ALA A 23 -4.55 20.22 11.63
C ALA A 23 -5.79 19.36 11.35
N VAL A 24 -5.82 18.64 10.22
CA VAL A 24 -6.90 17.69 9.90
C VAL A 24 -6.96 16.57 10.93
N SER A 25 -5.81 16.03 11.33
CA SER A 25 -5.70 14.98 12.36
C SER A 25 -6.29 15.43 13.70
N GLU A 26 -5.99 16.66 14.11
CA GLU A 26 -6.53 17.28 15.33
C GLU A 26 -8.05 17.47 15.25
N ILE A 27 -8.57 17.95 14.10
CA ILE A 27 -10.00 18.17 13.88
C ILE A 27 -10.80 16.86 13.97
N ILE A 28 -10.27 15.77 13.41
CA ILE A 28 -10.93 14.46 13.43
C ILE A 28 -10.63 13.66 14.70
N GLU A 29 -9.80 14.20 15.59
CA GLU A 29 -9.37 13.57 16.85
C GLU A 29 -8.73 12.18 16.66
N VAL A 30 -8.01 11.98 15.55
CA VAL A 30 -7.29 10.72 15.30
C VAL A 30 -6.06 10.64 16.22
N GLY A 31 -5.77 9.43 16.72
CA GLY A 31 -4.77 9.21 17.78
C GLY A 31 -5.37 9.26 19.19
N SER A 32 -6.65 9.61 19.34
CA SER A 32 -7.36 9.53 20.62
C SER A 32 -7.69 8.09 21.01
N GLN A 33 -8.02 7.85 22.29
CA GLN A 33 -8.37 6.50 22.79
C GLN A 33 -9.55 5.87 22.04
N GLY A 34 -10.51 6.68 21.58
CA GLY A 34 -11.69 6.22 20.83
C GLY A 34 -11.50 6.17 19.32
N TYR A 35 -10.40 6.74 18.80
CA TYR A 35 -10.09 6.77 17.37
C TYR A 35 -8.58 6.71 17.13
N PRO A 36 -7.93 5.57 17.42
CA PRO A 36 -6.48 5.46 17.53
C PRO A 36 -5.71 5.68 16.22
N TYR A 37 -6.36 5.46 15.06
CA TYR A 37 -5.81 5.75 13.74
C TYR A 37 -6.96 5.82 12.72
N THR A 38 -6.66 6.39 11.57
CA THR A 38 -7.54 6.36 10.39
C THR A 38 -6.85 5.69 9.21
N THR A 39 -7.62 5.30 8.20
CA THR A 39 -7.10 4.66 6.98
C THR A 39 -7.34 5.58 5.78
N VAL A 40 -6.38 5.59 4.86
CA VAL A 40 -6.43 6.45 3.68
C VAL A 40 -5.94 5.70 2.46
N LEU A 41 -6.59 5.91 1.32
CA LEU A 41 -6.11 5.40 0.04
C LEU A 41 -5.17 6.43 -0.60
N THR A 42 -3.98 6.00 -0.99
CA THR A 42 -3.05 6.82 -1.75
C THR A 42 -2.56 6.07 -2.97
N GLY A 43 -2.50 6.76 -4.11
CA GLY A 43 -1.86 6.19 -5.29
C GLY A 43 -0.35 6.35 -5.23
N ILE A 44 0.38 5.24 -5.36
CA ILE A 44 1.83 5.20 -5.59
C ILE A 44 2.12 4.84 -7.05
N GLU A 45 1.31 3.91 -7.58
CA GLU A 45 1.32 3.35 -8.94
C GLU A 45 2.59 2.57 -9.26
N SER A 46 3.75 3.22 -9.21
CA SER A 46 5.05 2.60 -9.43
C SER A 46 6.11 3.26 -8.53
N GLY A 47 7.12 2.48 -8.14
CA GLY A 47 8.35 3.01 -7.56
C GLY A 47 9.36 3.47 -8.60
N SER A 48 9.11 3.26 -9.90
CA SER A 48 10.00 3.69 -10.97
C SER A 48 9.86 5.18 -11.27
N PRO A 49 10.90 6.00 -11.04
CA PRO A 49 10.84 7.42 -11.38
C PRO A 49 10.68 7.64 -12.89
N LYS A 50 11.23 6.74 -13.72
CA LYS A 50 11.10 6.77 -15.19
C LYS A 50 9.64 6.65 -15.60
N LEU A 51 8.92 5.66 -15.08
CA LEU A 51 7.50 5.47 -15.40
C LEU A 51 6.64 6.62 -14.87
N ILE A 52 6.96 7.14 -13.68
CA ILE A 52 6.25 8.29 -13.11
C ILE A 52 6.45 9.54 -13.97
N GLU A 53 7.68 9.81 -14.41
CA GLU A 53 7.99 10.94 -15.30
C GLU A 53 7.26 10.82 -16.65
N ALA A 54 7.27 9.63 -17.26
CA ALA A 54 6.67 9.40 -18.56
C ALA A 54 5.13 9.44 -18.54
N LEU A 55 4.51 8.82 -17.54
CA LEU A 55 3.06 8.55 -17.54
C LEU A 55 2.27 9.51 -16.65
N MET A 56 2.88 10.00 -15.57
CA MET A 56 2.18 10.76 -14.53
C MET A 56 3.07 11.81 -13.87
N PRO A 57 3.69 12.74 -14.62
CA PRO A 57 4.63 13.72 -14.06
C PRO A 57 3.99 14.63 -13.01
N GLY A 58 2.68 14.89 -13.12
CA GLY A 58 1.92 15.66 -12.13
C GLY A 58 1.74 14.97 -10.78
N LYS A 59 1.96 13.65 -10.70
CA LYS A 59 1.83 12.85 -9.46
C LYS A 59 2.75 13.36 -8.35
N ALA A 60 3.97 13.73 -8.73
CA ALA A 60 5.00 14.19 -7.81
C ALA A 60 4.88 15.68 -7.47
N TRP A 61 4.05 16.47 -8.16
CA TRP A 61 4.00 17.91 -7.97
C TRP A 61 3.68 18.30 -6.52
N PRO A 62 4.39 19.27 -5.89
CA PRO A 62 5.36 20.22 -6.47
C PRO A 62 6.82 19.71 -6.57
N PHE A 63 7.07 18.44 -6.26
CA PHE A 63 8.38 17.81 -6.40
C PHE A 63 8.63 17.34 -7.83
N LYS A 64 9.88 16.94 -8.11
CA LYS A 64 10.25 16.36 -9.40
C LYS A 64 9.85 14.88 -9.44
N PRO A 65 9.41 14.35 -10.60
CA PRO A 65 9.14 12.92 -10.79
C PRO A 65 10.29 12.01 -10.35
N LEU A 66 11.54 12.42 -10.60
CA LEU A 66 12.72 11.68 -10.21
C LEU A 66 12.81 11.41 -8.69
N ALA A 67 12.25 12.31 -7.86
CA ALA A 67 12.26 12.20 -6.41
C ALA A 67 11.01 11.48 -5.86
N TRP A 68 10.20 10.87 -6.73
CA TRP A 68 8.94 10.25 -6.33
C TRP A 68 9.10 9.19 -5.22
N PRO A 69 10.06 8.25 -5.29
CA PRO A 69 10.24 7.25 -4.23
C PRO A 69 10.52 7.89 -2.86
N GLU A 70 11.33 8.94 -2.82
CA GLU A 70 11.66 9.69 -1.60
C GLU A 70 10.45 10.44 -1.06
N VAL A 71 9.65 11.05 -1.94
CA VAL A 71 8.40 11.73 -1.56
C VAL A 71 7.40 10.72 -0.99
N VAL A 72 7.28 9.52 -1.58
CA VAL A 72 6.43 8.46 -1.07
C VAL A 72 6.87 8.02 0.32
N GLU A 73 8.17 7.76 0.51
CA GLU A 73 8.73 7.36 1.80
C GLU A 73 8.50 8.42 2.89
N GLN A 74 8.83 9.68 2.59
CA GLN A 74 8.61 10.80 3.50
C GLN A 74 7.13 10.95 3.85
N GLY A 75 6.24 10.77 2.87
CA GLY A 75 4.80 10.84 3.07
C GLY A 75 4.27 9.72 3.97
N PHE A 76 4.77 8.50 3.80
CA PHE A 76 4.37 7.37 4.65
C PHE A 76 4.82 7.57 6.10
N GLY A 77 6.03 8.10 6.31
CA GLY A 77 6.51 8.52 7.63
C GLY A 77 5.60 9.58 8.26
N LEU A 78 5.35 10.66 7.53
CA LEU A 78 4.49 11.75 7.99
C LEU A 78 3.06 11.28 8.32
N LEU A 79 2.48 10.40 7.49
CA LEU A 79 1.17 9.80 7.76
C LEU A 79 1.20 8.97 9.04
N ASN A 80 2.25 8.16 9.26
CA ASN A 80 2.41 7.39 10.50
C ASN A 80 2.49 8.27 11.74
N ASP A 81 3.29 9.34 11.68
CA ASP A 81 3.46 10.30 12.77
C ASP A 81 2.13 10.97 13.17
N ASN A 82 1.16 11.01 12.25
CA ASN A 82 -0.16 11.59 12.47
C ASN A 82 -1.25 10.54 12.71
N HIS A 83 -0.91 9.27 12.90
CA HIS A 83 -1.86 8.16 13.08
C HIS A 83 -2.73 7.86 11.84
N TRP A 84 -2.18 8.06 10.64
CA TRP A 84 -2.80 7.65 9.38
C TRP A 84 -2.11 6.39 8.87
N VAL A 85 -2.89 5.36 8.57
CA VAL A 85 -2.41 4.11 7.99
C VAL A 85 -2.70 4.14 6.48
N PRO A 86 -1.70 4.48 5.64
CA PRO A 86 -1.88 4.50 4.20
C PRO A 86 -2.10 3.10 3.62
N THR A 87 -3.02 3.03 2.68
CA THR A 87 -3.21 1.91 1.75
C THR A 87 -2.74 2.37 0.38
N GLY A 88 -1.50 1.98 0.03
CA GLY A 88 -0.85 2.34 -1.22
C GLY A 88 -1.32 1.51 -2.40
N MET A 89 -1.81 2.15 -3.46
CA MET A 89 -2.21 1.48 -4.69
C MET A 89 -1.00 1.39 -5.63
N LEU A 90 -0.70 0.19 -6.12
CA LEU A 90 0.35 -0.10 -7.09
C LEU A 90 -0.30 -0.61 -8.38
N ILE A 91 0.31 -0.36 -9.54
CA ILE A 91 -0.17 -0.81 -10.84
C ILE A 91 0.92 -1.66 -11.48
N LEU A 92 0.54 -2.86 -11.91
CA LEU A 92 1.36 -3.80 -12.67
C LEU A 92 1.09 -3.64 -14.16
N GLY A 93 2.14 -3.72 -14.97
CA GLY A 93 2.06 -3.69 -16.42
C GLY A 93 1.69 -2.31 -16.97
N LEU A 94 2.25 -1.25 -16.38
CA LEU A 94 2.15 0.09 -16.98
C LEU A 94 2.73 0.09 -18.41
N PRO A 95 2.28 1.00 -19.29
CA PRO A 95 2.88 1.15 -20.61
C PRO A 95 4.40 1.36 -20.51
N GLU A 96 5.15 0.63 -21.34
CA GLU A 96 6.63 0.61 -21.34
C GLU A 96 7.29 0.13 -20.03
N GLU A 97 6.54 -0.51 -19.12
CA GLU A 97 7.09 -1.13 -17.91
C GLU A 97 8.06 -2.26 -18.27
N ARG A 98 9.23 -2.20 -17.65
CA ARG A 98 10.28 -3.21 -17.78
C ARG A 98 10.57 -3.83 -16.44
N GLU A 99 11.33 -4.93 -16.47
CA GLU A 99 11.72 -5.66 -15.27
C GLU A 99 12.42 -4.76 -14.24
N GLU A 100 13.29 -3.86 -14.66
CA GLU A 100 13.97 -2.91 -13.76
C GLU A 100 13.00 -1.99 -13.00
N ASP A 101 11.91 -1.56 -13.65
CA ASP A 101 10.92 -0.66 -13.04
C ASP A 101 10.12 -1.39 -11.95
N VAL A 102 9.88 -2.69 -12.15
CA VAL A 102 9.21 -3.53 -11.16
C VAL A 102 10.12 -3.76 -9.94
N TYR A 103 11.42 -3.96 -10.14
CA TYR A 103 12.37 -4.04 -9.02
C TYR A 103 12.52 -2.72 -8.26
N GLU A 104 12.48 -1.56 -8.94
CA GLU A 104 12.42 -0.25 -8.26
C GLU A 104 11.16 -0.15 -7.38
N THR A 105 10.03 -0.67 -7.86
CA THR A 105 8.79 -0.74 -7.09
C THR A 105 8.89 -1.69 -5.90
N ILE A 106 9.53 -2.86 -6.05
CA ILE A 106 9.82 -3.78 -4.95
C ILE A 106 10.68 -3.09 -3.89
N SER A 107 11.76 -2.41 -4.31
CA SER A 107 12.65 -1.68 -3.42
C SER A 107 11.91 -0.59 -2.63
N LEU A 108 10.98 0.13 -3.27
CA LEU A 108 10.12 1.08 -2.58
C LEU A 108 9.23 0.40 -1.53
N VAL A 109 8.56 -0.72 -1.87
CA VAL A 109 7.75 -1.47 -0.89
C VAL A 109 8.58 -1.90 0.31
N GLU A 110 9.82 -2.36 0.10
CA GLU A 110 10.73 -2.75 1.17
C GLU A 110 11.17 -1.57 2.05
N ARG A 111 11.48 -0.41 1.43
CA ARG A 111 11.76 0.85 2.14
C ARG A 111 10.59 1.30 3.02
N LEU A 112 9.36 1.01 2.60
CA LEU A 112 8.14 1.40 3.32
C LEU A 112 7.76 0.46 4.47
N LYS A 113 8.44 -0.69 4.62
CA LYS A 113 8.20 -1.66 5.70
C LYS A 113 8.17 -1.08 7.12
N PRO A 114 8.99 -0.08 7.49
CA PRO A 114 8.96 0.52 8.83
C PRO A 114 7.66 1.27 9.18
N TYR A 115 6.84 1.66 8.20
CA TYR A 115 5.64 2.47 8.41
C TYR A 115 4.35 1.63 8.35
N LYS A 116 3.46 1.79 9.35
CA LYS A 116 2.14 1.11 9.38
C LYS A 116 1.39 1.38 8.08
N SER A 117 1.23 0.38 7.22
CA SER A 117 0.62 0.55 5.91
C SER A 117 0.17 -0.77 5.29
N ALA A 118 -0.62 -0.68 4.23
CA ALA A 118 -0.97 -1.80 3.37
C ALA A 118 -0.78 -1.42 1.89
N PHE A 119 -0.61 -2.41 1.01
CA PHE A 119 -0.53 -2.19 -0.43
C PHE A 119 -1.56 -3.02 -1.18
N VAL A 120 -2.10 -2.46 -2.26
CA VAL A 120 -3.05 -3.15 -3.14
C VAL A 120 -2.51 -3.08 -4.57
N PRO A 121 -2.10 -4.21 -5.17
CA PRO A 121 -1.68 -4.25 -6.55
C PRO A 121 -2.89 -4.36 -7.48
N PHE A 122 -2.91 -3.55 -8.53
CA PHE A 122 -3.90 -3.57 -9.60
C PHE A 122 -3.23 -3.89 -10.93
N LEU A 123 -3.98 -4.49 -11.86
CA LEU A 123 -3.51 -4.64 -13.24
C LEU A 123 -3.85 -3.37 -14.02
N PHE A 124 -2.93 -2.90 -14.85
CA PHE A 124 -3.15 -1.75 -15.71
C PHE A 124 -4.35 -1.97 -16.64
N LYS A 125 -5.22 -0.96 -16.73
CA LYS A 125 -6.36 -0.91 -17.66
C LYS A 125 -6.24 0.33 -18.54
N ALA A 126 -6.14 0.09 -19.85
CA ALA A 126 -6.10 1.13 -20.85
C ALA A 126 -7.41 1.92 -20.86
N THR A 127 -7.39 3.10 -20.26
CA THR A 127 -8.56 3.98 -20.10
C THR A 127 -8.14 5.43 -20.21
N SER A 128 -9.10 6.33 -20.45
CA SER A 128 -8.89 7.78 -20.48
C SER A 128 -7.75 8.20 -21.45
N ALA A 129 -6.73 8.90 -20.96
CA ALA A 129 -5.58 9.38 -21.71
C ALA A 129 -4.73 8.23 -22.31
N LEU A 130 -4.77 7.04 -21.70
CA LEU A 130 -4.02 5.86 -22.13
C LEU A 130 -4.92 4.82 -22.84
N ARG A 131 -6.05 5.24 -23.41
CA ARG A 131 -7.00 4.32 -24.07
C ARG A 131 -6.44 3.62 -25.32
N GLN A 132 -5.34 4.13 -25.88
CA GLN A 132 -4.68 3.55 -27.05
C GLN A 132 -3.65 2.49 -26.67
N GLU A 133 -3.30 2.39 -25.38
CA GLU A 133 -2.39 1.39 -24.85
C GLU A 133 -3.06 0.01 -24.74
N GLN A 134 -2.24 -1.03 -24.63
CA GLN A 134 -2.74 -2.37 -24.37
C GLN A 134 -3.04 -2.54 -22.86
N SER A 135 -4.23 -3.06 -22.53
CA SER A 135 -4.53 -3.41 -21.12
C SER A 135 -3.72 -4.62 -20.69
N PHE A 136 -3.32 -4.62 -19.43
CA PHE A 136 -2.56 -5.71 -18.82
C PHE A 136 -3.52 -6.75 -18.22
N HIS A 137 -3.29 -8.02 -18.54
CA HIS A 137 -4.11 -9.14 -18.09
C HIS A 137 -3.29 -10.12 -17.25
N ILE A 138 -3.98 -11.01 -16.53
CA ILE A 138 -3.33 -12.03 -15.70
C ILE A 138 -2.40 -12.96 -16.49
N ARG A 139 -2.67 -13.15 -17.79
CA ARG A 139 -1.83 -13.94 -18.71
C ARG A 139 -0.52 -13.25 -19.09
N ASP A 140 -0.45 -11.94 -18.90
CA ASP A 140 0.72 -11.11 -19.23
C ASP A 140 1.67 -10.99 -18.01
N VAL A 141 1.28 -11.58 -16.86
CA VAL A 141 2.09 -11.58 -15.63
C VAL A 141 3.36 -12.42 -15.83
N MET A 142 4.48 -11.82 -15.42
CA MET A 142 5.83 -12.39 -15.53
C MET A 142 6.40 -12.70 -14.14
N SER A 143 7.56 -13.34 -14.07
CA SER A 143 8.21 -13.70 -12.79
C SER A 143 8.42 -12.48 -11.87
N TYR A 144 8.96 -11.39 -12.39
CA TYR A 144 9.21 -10.16 -11.62
C TYR A 144 7.91 -9.52 -11.09
N HIS A 145 6.79 -9.64 -11.81
CA HIS A 145 5.48 -9.23 -11.32
C HIS A 145 5.00 -10.10 -10.14
N LEU A 146 5.28 -11.41 -10.18
CA LEU A 146 4.99 -12.33 -9.06
C LEU A 146 5.84 -11.98 -7.83
N GLU A 147 7.09 -11.55 -8.04
CA GLU A 147 7.98 -11.10 -6.96
C GLU A 147 7.46 -9.81 -6.31
N LEU A 148 6.99 -8.83 -7.09
CA LEU A 148 6.34 -7.65 -6.53
C LEU A 148 5.08 -8.00 -5.74
N MET A 149 4.23 -8.87 -6.29
CA MET A 149 3.07 -9.36 -5.54
C MET A 149 3.50 -10.03 -4.23
N LYS A 150 4.55 -10.85 -4.25
CA LYS A 150 5.10 -11.47 -3.03
C LYS A 150 5.58 -10.42 -2.02
N ALA A 151 6.31 -9.39 -2.45
CA ALA A 151 6.81 -8.33 -1.57
C ALA A 151 5.66 -7.56 -0.91
N VAL A 152 4.67 -7.15 -1.71
CA VAL A 152 3.41 -6.55 -1.23
C VAL A 152 2.73 -7.47 -0.22
N PHE A 153 2.72 -8.76 -0.53
CA PHE A 153 2.04 -9.72 0.29
C PHE A 153 2.71 -9.92 1.66
N ASP A 154 4.03 -10.08 1.67
CA ASP A 154 4.81 -10.20 2.91
C ASP A 154 4.67 -8.94 3.79
N HIS A 155 4.64 -7.75 3.19
CA HIS A 155 4.39 -6.49 3.89
C HIS A 155 3.00 -6.44 4.54
N ASN A 156 1.97 -6.80 3.77
CA ASN A 156 0.59 -6.79 4.27
C ASN A 156 0.37 -7.82 5.38
N ALA A 157 0.97 -9.01 5.29
CA ALA A 157 0.91 -10.00 6.35
C ALA A 157 1.61 -9.51 7.62
N TYR A 158 2.77 -8.84 7.48
CA TYR A 158 3.52 -8.27 8.59
C TYR A 158 2.70 -7.23 9.37
N TRP A 159 2.13 -6.23 8.67
CA TRP A 159 1.34 -5.19 9.32
C TRP A 159 -0.06 -5.64 9.72
N GLY A 160 -0.73 -6.46 8.91
CA GLY A 160 -2.05 -6.99 9.22
C GLY A 160 -2.08 -7.74 10.55
N ASN A 161 -1.10 -8.61 10.81
CA ASN A 161 -0.98 -9.31 12.09
C ASN A 161 -0.81 -8.34 13.26
N ARG A 162 0.02 -7.30 13.12
CA ARG A 162 0.26 -6.31 14.18
C ARG A 162 -0.94 -5.42 14.45
N LEU A 163 -1.61 -4.93 13.41
CA LEU A 163 -2.80 -4.10 13.54
C LEU A 163 -3.93 -4.87 14.23
N ILE A 164 -4.14 -6.16 13.88
CA ILE A 164 -5.12 -7.01 14.56
C ILE A 164 -4.77 -7.16 16.04
N THR A 165 -3.51 -7.44 16.38
CA THR A 165 -3.08 -7.58 17.79
C THR A 165 -3.26 -6.27 18.57
N GLU A 166 -2.94 -5.12 17.98
CA GLU A 166 -3.12 -3.79 18.59
C GLU A 166 -4.60 -3.50 18.90
N HIS A 167 -5.52 -3.85 18.00
CA HIS A 167 -6.98 -3.67 18.19
C HIS A 167 -7.59 -4.65 19.17
N ALA A 168 -7.14 -5.89 19.13
CA ALA A 168 -7.56 -6.90 20.10
C ALA A 168 -7.12 -6.51 21.52
N GLY A 169 -6.09 -5.68 21.69
CA GLY A 169 -5.76 -5.10 23.00
C GLY A 169 -6.73 -4.01 23.48
N THR A 170 -7.43 -3.33 22.57
CA THR A 170 -8.25 -2.14 22.86
C THR A 170 -9.74 -2.44 23.07
N SER A 171 -10.27 -3.56 22.57
CA SER A 171 -11.68 -3.94 22.77
C SER A 171 -11.92 -4.56 24.16
N SER A 172 -13.03 -4.21 24.83
CA SER A 172 -13.38 -4.77 26.15
C SER A 172 -13.70 -6.27 26.14
N LEU A 173 -14.11 -6.80 24.98
CA LEU A 173 -14.47 -8.21 24.75
C LEU A 173 -13.24 -9.13 24.62
N THR A 174 -12.11 -8.62 24.15
CA THR A 174 -10.88 -9.39 23.91
C THR A 174 -9.91 -9.36 25.10
N ARG A 175 -10.19 -8.54 26.12
CA ARG A 175 -9.44 -8.53 27.41
C ARG A 175 -9.45 -9.89 28.13
N TRP A 176 -10.40 -10.78 27.78
CA TRP A 176 -10.56 -12.13 28.34
C TRP A 176 -10.07 -13.25 27.42
N LEU A 177 -9.63 -12.93 26.19
CA LEU A 177 -9.05 -13.90 25.26
C LEU A 177 -7.56 -14.09 25.60
N PRO A 178 -7.09 -15.33 25.88
CA PRO A 178 -5.70 -15.54 26.26
C PRO A 178 -4.76 -15.16 25.09
N PRO A 179 -3.56 -14.63 25.37
CA PRO A 179 -2.56 -14.24 24.36
C PRO A 179 -2.13 -15.40 23.43
N MET A 180 -2.53 -16.63 23.72
CA MET A 180 -2.37 -17.81 22.85
C MET A 180 -3.28 -17.83 21.61
N ALA A 181 -4.34 -17.00 21.54
CA ALA A 181 -5.20 -16.92 20.36
C ALA A 181 -4.57 -16.08 19.22
N SER A 182 -3.77 -15.06 19.56
CA SER A 182 -3.10 -14.19 18.57
C SER A 182 -2.19 -14.96 17.61
N PRO A 183 -1.33 -15.91 18.07
CA PRO A 183 -0.55 -16.78 17.20
C PRO A 183 -1.40 -17.64 16.25
N ILE A 184 -2.58 -18.08 16.69
CA ILE A 184 -3.48 -18.94 15.90
C ILE A 184 -4.17 -18.13 14.80
N ILE A 185 -4.61 -16.91 15.10
CA ILE A 185 -5.20 -15.99 14.12
C ILE A 185 -4.14 -15.61 13.08
N SER A 186 -2.95 -15.19 13.52
CA SER A 186 -1.87 -14.85 12.60
C SER A 186 -1.45 -16.04 11.74
N TRP A 187 -1.36 -17.24 12.32
CA TRP A 187 -1.06 -18.47 11.57
C TRP A 187 -2.16 -18.82 10.57
N SER A 188 -3.43 -18.63 10.93
CA SER A 188 -4.58 -18.95 10.07
C SER A 188 -4.66 -17.99 8.89
N VAL A 189 -4.46 -16.69 9.12
CA VAL A 189 -4.35 -15.67 8.07
C VAL A 189 -3.18 -15.99 7.16
N ASP A 190 -1.99 -16.20 7.72
CA ASP A 190 -0.77 -16.51 6.97
C ASP A 190 -0.88 -17.84 6.18
N ARG A 191 -1.61 -18.84 6.71
CA ARG A 191 -1.90 -20.10 6.02
C ARG A 191 -2.90 -19.93 4.87
N ALA A 192 -4.03 -19.25 5.10
CA ALA A 192 -5.01 -18.96 4.06
C ALA A 192 -4.36 -18.15 2.93
N TYR A 193 -3.48 -17.23 3.33
CA TYR A 193 -2.73 -16.36 2.45
C TYR A 193 -1.69 -17.09 1.60
N ARG A 194 -0.84 -17.92 2.22
CA ARG A 194 0.11 -18.77 1.49
C ARG A 194 -0.59 -19.73 0.53
N LYS A 195 -1.80 -20.18 0.86
CA LYS A 195 -2.60 -21.01 -0.05
C LYS A 195 -3.08 -20.22 -1.26
N LEU A 196 -3.61 -19.01 -1.06
CA LEU A 196 -4.05 -18.12 -2.14
C LEU A 196 -2.89 -17.75 -3.07
N PHE A 197 -1.73 -17.39 -2.51
CA PHE A 197 -0.54 -17.07 -3.30
C PHE A 197 -0.05 -18.28 -4.11
N LYS A 198 -0.02 -19.47 -3.51
CA LYS A 198 0.31 -20.71 -4.24
C LYS A 198 -0.68 -21.00 -5.37
N GLU A 199 -1.97 -20.75 -5.17
CA GLU A 199 -2.98 -20.92 -6.21
C GLU A 199 -2.83 -19.90 -7.34
N ILE A 200 -2.54 -18.62 -7.03
CA ILE A 200 -2.27 -17.59 -8.03
C ILE A 200 -1.01 -17.95 -8.83
N ASN A 201 0.07 -18.31 -8.15
CA ASN A 201 1.32 -18.71 -8.79
C ASN A 201 1.15 -19.95 -9.67
N ALA A 202 0.46 -20.98 -9.17
CA ALA A 202 0.15 -22.19 -9.92
C ALA A 202 -0.81 -21.97 -11.09
N ARG A 203 -1.62 -20.90 -11.08
CA ARG A 203 -2.46 -20.52 -12.22
C ARG A 203 -1.65 -19.75 -13.25
N ALA A 204 -0.80 -18.82 -12.83
CA ALA A 204 0.10 -18.09 -13.72
C ALA A 204 1.04 -19.04 -14.48
N SER A 205 1.65 -20.02 -13.80
CA SER A 205 2.57 -20.99 -14.41
C SER A 205 1.90 -22.07 -15.26
N ARG A 206 0.57 -22.21 -15.22
CA ARG A 206 -0.20 -23.10 -16.12
C ARG A 206 -0.67 -22.40 -17.40
N MET A 207 -0.47 -21.08 -17.49
CA MET A 207 -0.89 -20.25 -18.62
C MET A 207 0.29 -19.83 -19.51
N THR A 208 1.52 -20.06 -19.05
CA THR A 208 2.78 -20.08 -19.82
C THR A 208 3.03 -21.44 -20.43
#